data_AF-W1DIL4-F1
#
_entry.id   AF-W1DIL4-F1
#
_cell.length_a   1.000
_cell.length_b   1.000
_cell.length_c   1.000
_cell.angle_alpha   90.00
_cell.angle_beta   90.00
_cell.angle_gamma   90.00
#
_symmetry.space_group_name_H-M   'P 1'
#
loop_
_entity.id
_entity.type
_entity.pdbx_description
1 polymer ?
#
loop_
_entity_poly.entity_id
_entity_poly.type
_entity_poly.pdbx_seq_one_letter_code
_entity_poly.pdbx_strand_id
1 'polypeptide(L)'
;MLDAQTIATVKATIPLLVETGPKLTAHFYDRMFAHNPELKEIFNMSNQRNGDQREALFNAIAAYASNIDNLPALLPAVEKIAQKHTSFQIKPEQYNIVGSHLLATLDEMFSPGQEVLDAWGKAYGVLANVFIGREAEIYQQNASKTGGWEGTRAFRIVKKTPRSQLITSFELEPVDGQPVADYQPGQYLAIWLKPEGFEYQEIRQYSLTRKADGKGYRIAVKREEGGQVSSWLHNHASEGDVVYLAAPAGDFFLNVKPQTPVTLLSGGVGQNADAGDAGCAGEERSSGSGELVPCGGKWRRSRLCR
;
A
#
# COMPACT_ATOMS: atom_id res chain seq x y z
N MET A 1 -25.18 -5.09 -13.48
CA MET A 1 -24.68 -4.85 -14.85
C MET A 1 -25.24 -3.51 -15.30
N LEU A 2 -24.41 -2.62 -15.84
CA LEU A 2 -24.84 -1.27 -16.25
C LEU A 2 -25.55 -1.34 -17.60
N ASP A 3 -26.59 -0.54 -17.78
CA ASP A 3 -27.25 -0.38 -19.08
C ASP A 3 -26.42 0.53 -20.02
N ALA A 4 -26.68 0.41 -21.33
CA ALA A 4 -25.92 1.13 -22.36
C ALA A 4 -26.04 2.66 -22.22
N GLN A 5 -27.20 3.16 -21.77
CA GLN A 5 -27.43 4.58 -21.55
C GLN A 5 -26.53 5.11 -20.42
N THR A 6 -26.46 4.38 -19.30
CA THR A 6 -25.59 4.71 -18.16
C THR A 6 -24.12 4.78 -18.56
N ILE A 7 -23.66 3.80 -19.35
CA ILE A 7 -22.28 3.76 -19.86
C ILE A 7 -22.01 4.98 -20.76
N ALA A 8 -22.93 5.30 -21.67
CA ALA A 8 -22.79 6.45 -22.57
C ALA A 8 -22.73 7.78 -21.81
N THR A 9 -23.60 7.98 -20.82
CA THR A 9 -23.65 9.18 -19.98
C THR A 9 -22.36 9.38 -19.19
N VAL A 10 -21.83 8.31 -18.58
CA VAL A 10 -20.54 8.37 -17.86
C VAL A 10 -19.42 8.72 -18.83
N LYS A 11 -19.31 8.01 -19.97
CA LYS A 11 -18.26 8.27 -20.96
C LYS A 11 -18.30 9.70 -21.52
N ALA A 12 -19.50 10.23 -21.77
CA ALA A 12 -19.68 11.58 -22.29
C ALA A 12 -19.25 12.68 -21.29
N THR A 13 -19.25 12.39 -19.99
CA THR A 13 -18.92 13.36 -18.93
C THR A 13 -17.47 13.28 -18.47
N ILE A 14 -16.71 12.24 -18.83
CA ILE A 14 -15.28 12.09 -18.49
C ILE A 14 -14.42 13.29 -18.90
N PRO A 15 -14.53 13.86 -20.12
CA PRO A 15 -13.68 14.97 -20.53
C PRO A 15 -13.79 16.19 -19.59
N LEU A 16 -15.02 16.51 -19.16
CA LEU A 16 -15.30 17.59 -18.21
C LEU A 16 -14.64 17.34 -16.84
N LEU A 17 -14.68 16.08 -16.38
CA LEU A 17 -14.03 15.64 -15.15
C LEU A 17 -12.50 15.81 -15.25
N VAL A 18 -11.90 15.35 -16.35
CA VAL A 18 -10.44 15.42 -16.56
C VAL A 18 -9.95 16.86 -16.63
N GLU A 19 -10.68 17.76 -17.31
CA GLU A 19 -10.34 19.18 -17.39
C GLU A 19 -10.36 19.88 -16.02
N THR A 20 -11.20 19.43 -15.10
CA THR A 20 -11.35 20.03 -13.77
C THR A 20 -10.42 19.39 -12.70
N GLY A 21 -9.71 18.33 -13.07
CA GLY A 21 -9.03 17.34 -12.20
C GLY A 21 -8.59 17.82 -10.81
N PRO A 22 -7.54 18.66 -10.68
CA PRO A 22 -7.00 19.05 -9.37
C PRO A 22 -7.98 19.82 -8.48
N LYS A 23 -8.82 20.68 -9.08
CA LYS A 23 -9.83 21.47 -8.35
C LYS A 23 -10.95 20.58 -7.83
N LEU A 24 -11.43 19.66 -8.67
CA LEU A 24 -12.47 18.69 -8.29
C LEU A 24 -12.00 17.85 -7.12
N THR A 25 -10.78 17.34 -7.23
CA THR A 25 -10.19 16.51 -6.20
C THR A 25 -10.00 17.24 -4.88
N ALA A 26 -9.55 18.50 -4.91
CA ALA A 26 -9.43 19.33 -3.71
C ALA A 26 -10.80 19.52 -3.03
N HIS A 27 -11.83 19.91 -3.80
CA HIS A 27 -13.18 20.09 -3.28
C HIS A 27 -13.75 18.81 -2.66
N PHE A 28 -13.54 17.67 -3.33
CA PHE A 28 -13.94 16.35 -2.82
C PHE A 28 -13.32 16.05 -1.43
N TYR A 29 -12.01 16.22 -1.27
CA TYR A 29 -11.34 15.94 0.00
C TYR A 29 -11.73 16.94 1.10
N ASP A 30 -11.84 18.22 0.77
CA ASP A 30 -12.25 19.25 1.72
C ASP A 30 -13.67 18.95 2.24
N ARG A 31 -14.59 18.61 1.35
CA ARG A 31 -15.95 18.20 1.71
C ARG A 31 -15.96 16.94 2.56
N MET A 32 -15.23 15.90 2.14
CA MET A 32 -15.19 14.61 2.84
C MET A 32 -14.64 14.78 4.27
N PHE A 33 -13.52 15.48 4.45
CA PHE A 33 -12.94 15.65 5.78
C PHE A 33 -13.68 16.65 6.68
N ALA A 34 -14.47 17.56 6.10
CA ALA A 34 -15.34 18.45 6.87
C ALA A 34 -16.54 17.69 7.48
N HIS A 35 -17.13 16.77 6.73
CA HIS A 35 -18.32 16.02 7.16
C HIS A 35 -17.98 14.68 7.84
N ASN A 36 -16.83 14.09 7.52
CA ASN A 36 -16.34 12.81 8.03
C ASN A 36 -14.88 12.95 8.53
N PRO A 37 -14.65 13.74 9.60
CA PRO A 37 -13.31 13.99 10.13
C PRO A 37 -12.60 12.73 10.64
N GLU A 38 -13.34 11.67 10.98
CA GLU A 38 -12.81 10.37 11.40
C GLU A 38 -11.92 9.72 10.34
N LEU A 39 -12.13 10.03 9.05
CA LEU A 39 -11.31 9.51 7.97
C LEU A 39 -9.87 10.03 8.01
N LYS A 40 -9.60 11.13 8.73
CA LYS A 40 -8.23 11.64 8.94
C LYS A 40 -7.36 10.68 9.75
N GLU A 41 -7.95 9.73 10.47
CA GLU A 41 -7.24 8.66 11.20
C GLU A 41 -6.78 7.50 10.29
N ILE A 42 -7.15 7.54 9.01
CA ILE A 42 -6.84 6.52 8.00
C ILE A 42 -6.03 7.12 6.85
N PHE A 43 -6.45 8.29 6.37
CA PHE A 43 -5.74 8.99 5.30
C PHE A 43 -4.44 9.60 5.82
N ASN A 44 -3.38 9.47 5.02
CA ASN A 44 -2.11 10.13 5.32
C ASN A 44 -2.25 11.64 5.08
N MET A 45 -2.34 12.41 6.17
CA MET A 45 -2.53 13.85 6.12
C MET A 45 -1.28 14.60 5.64
N SER A 46 -0.09 14.01 5.76
CA SER A 46 1.14 14.56 5.20
C SER A 46 1.11 14.54 3.66
N ASN A 47 0.60 13.48 3.05
CA ASN A 47 0.44 13.39 1.60
C ASN A 47 -0.65 14.33 1.07
N GLN A 48 -1.67 14.63 1.88
CA GLN A 48 -2.70 15.61 1.52
C GLN A 48 -2.14 17.02 1.38
N ARG A 49 -1.06 17.36 2.12
CA ARG A 49 -0.36 18.65 1.99
C ARG A 49 0.48 18.73 0.70
N ASN A 50 0.92 17.60 0.16
CA ASN A 50 1.81 17.53 -1.00
C ASN A 50 1.10 17.28 -2.34
N GLY A 51 -0.23 17.10 -2.36
CA GLY A 51 -1.03 17.01 -3.60
C GLY A 51 -1.02 15.66 -4.32
N ASP A 52 0.08 14.90 -4.29
CA ASP A 52 0.26 13.67 -5.09
C ASP A 52 -0.81 12.58 -4.84
N GLN A 53 -1.25 12.41 -3.59
CA GLN A 53 -2.28 11.40 -3.25
C GLN A 53 -3.69 11.85 -3.65
N ARG A 54 -3.92 13.16 -3.76
CA ARG A 54 -5.22 13.69 -4.18
C ARG A 54 -5.53 13.16 -5.57
N GLU A 55 -4.61 13.35 -6.52
CA GLU A 55 -4.82 12.98 -7.93
C GLU A 55 -4.99 11.48 -8.16
N ALA A 56 -4.35 10.63 -7.36
CA ALA A 56 -4.36 9.18 -7.58
C ALA A 56 -5.77 8.55 -7.53
N LEU A 57 -6.61 8.97 -6.56
CA LEU A 57 -7.99 8.48 -6.45
C LEU A 57 -8.81 8.88 -7.68
N PHE A 58 -8.72 10.15 -8.06
CA PHE A 58 -9.47 10.69 -9.18
C PHE A 58 -9.04 10.06 -10.51
N ASN A 59 -7.73 9.92 -10.72
CA ASN A 59 -7.18 9.23 -11.89
C ASN A 59 -7.64 7.78 -11.97
N ALA A 60 -7.76 7.07 -10.83
CA ALA A 60 -8.30 5.71 -10.81
C ALA A 60 -9.79 5.67 -11.20
N ILE A 61 -10.61 6.61 -10.71
CA ILE A 61 -12.02 6.72 -11.08
C ILE A 61 -12.18 7.09 -12.57
N ALA A 62 -11.38 8.02 -13.08
CA ALA A 62 -11.39 8.42 -14.50
C ALA A 62 -10.93 7.27 -15.42
N ALA A 63 -9.89 6.53 -15.02
CA ALA A 63 -9.42 5.35 -15.74
C ALA A 63 -10.48 4.24 -15.75
N TYR A 64 -11.17 4.04 -14.62
CA TYR A 64 -12.31 3.12 -14.53
C TYR A 64 -13.43 3.55 -15.46
N ALA A 65 -13.87 4.81 -15.38
CA ALA A 65 -14.95 5.34 -16.21
C ALA A 65 -14.64 5.18 -17.70
N SER A 66 -13.39 5.37 -18.10
CA SER A 66 -12.93 5.17 -19.49
C SER A 66 -12.97 3.71 -19.95
N ASN A 67 -12.90 2.76 -19.01
CA ASN A 67 -12.88 1.31 -19.25
C ASN A 67 -14.11 0.60 -18.65
N ILE A 68 -15.22 1.31 -18.46
CA ILE A 68 -16.39 0.80 -17.73
C ILE A 68 -17.06 -0.41 -18.40
N ASP A 69 -16.85 -0.57 -19.71
CA ASP A 69 -17.27 -1.70 -20.55
C ASP A 69 -16.19 -2.79 -20.72
N ASN A 70 -15.00 -2.58 -20.15
CA ASN A 70 -13.88 -3.53 -20.16
C ASN A 70 -13.29 -3.70 -18.75
N LEU A 71 -14.13 -4.09 -17.79
CA LEU A 71 -13.71 -4.38 -16.41
C LEU A 71 -12.54 -5.38 -16.30
N PRO A 72 -12.45 -6.44 -17.14
CA PRO A 72 -11.32 -7.37 -17.07
C PRO A 72 -9.94 -6.70 -17.21
N ALA A 73 -9.83 -5.63 -17.99
CA ALA A 73 -8.58 -4.90 -18.16
C ALA A 73 -8.12 -4.18 -16.88
N LEU A 74 -9.03 -3.91 -15.93
CA LEU A 74 -8.74 -3.23 -14.69
C LEU A 74 -8.37 -4.18 -13.55
N LEU A 75 -8.57 -5.49 -13.71
CA LEU A 75 -8.34 -6.49 -12.66
C LEU A 75 -6.94 -6.41 -12.03
N PRO A 76 -5.84 -6.23 -12.79
CA PRO A 76 -4.51 -6.09 -12.17
C PRO A 76 -4.38 -4.83 -11.29
N ALA A 77 -4.98 -3.71 -11.72
CA ALA A 77 -4.97 -2.47 -10.94
C ALA A 77 -5.86 -2.58 -9.70
N VAL A 78 -7.01 -3.24 -9.83
CA VAL A 78 -7.92 -3.55 -8.71
C VAL A 78 -7.20 -4.40 -7.67
N GLU A 79 -6.48 -5.46 -8.07
CA GLU A 79 -5.73 -6.31 -7.13
C GLU A 79 -4.73 -5.48 -6.33
N LYS A 80 -3.91 -4.68 -7.02
CA LYS A 80 -2.91 -3.81 -6.38
C LYS A 80 -3.52 -2.87 -5.36
N ILE A 81 -4.65 -2.24 -5.70
CA ILE A 81 -5.35 -1.30 -4.83
C ILE A 81 -6.03 -2.03 -3.67
N ALA A 82 -6.68 -3.18 -3.90
CA ALA A 82 -7.32 -4.00 -2.87
C ALA A 82 -6.30 -4.49 -1.82
N GLN A 83 -5.13 -4.95 -2.26
CA GLN A 83 -4.02 -5.30 -1.37
C GLN A 83 -3.61 -4.11 -0.50
N LYS A 84 -3.53 -2.91 -1.08
CA LYS A 84 -3.28 -1.68 -0.31
C LYS A 84 -4.41 -1.42 0.68
N HIS A 85 -5.66 -1.40 0.24
CA HIS A 85 -6.83 -1.11 1.09
C HIS A 85 -6.94 -2.04 2.30
N THR A 86 -6.66 -3.33 2.13
CA THR A 86 -6.68 -4.27 3.27
C THR A 86 -5.66 -3.93 4.35
N SER A 87 -4.51 -3.36 3.98
CA SER A 87 -3.52 -2.88 4.95
C SER A 87 -3.94 -1.60 5.68
N PHE A 88 -4.86 -0.81 5.10
CA PHE A 88 -5.52 0.35 5.71
C PHE A 88 -6.87 0.00 6.35
N GLN A 89 -7.25 -1.29 6.38
CA GLN A 89 -8.50 -1.78 6.95
C GLN A 89 -9.73 -1.04 6.41
N ILE A 90 -9.74 -0.76 5.09
CA ILE A 90 -10.90 -0.14 4.45
C ILE A 90 -12.13 -1.03 4.58
N LYS A 91 -13.26 -0.43 4.92
CA LYS A 91 -14.53 -1.13 5.18
C LYS A 91 -15.63 -0.74 4.17
N PRO A 92 -16.62 -1.61 3.92
CA PRO A 92 -17.70 -1.34 2.97
C PRO A 92 -18.45 -0.03 3.23
N GLU A 93 -18.63 0.36 4.50
CA GLU A 93 -19.32 1.59 4.88
C GLU A 93 -18.58 2.85 4.40
N GLN A 94 -17.25 2.78 4.29
CA GLN A 94 -16.43 3.89 3.82
C GLN A 94 -16.59 4.13 2.32
N TYR A 95 -16.91 3.10 1.53
CA TYR A 95 -17.29 3.28 0.13
C TYR A 95 -18.58 4.11 0.01
N ASN A 96 -19.56 3.91 0.91
CA ASN A 96 -20.77 4.73 0.89
C ASN A 96 -20.46 6.20 1.18
N ILE A 97 -19.56 6.47 2.13
CA ILE A 97 -19.09 7.82 2.45
C ILE A 97 -18.42 8.44 1.21
N VAL A 98 -17.43 7.76 0.64
CA VAL A 98 -16.70 8.24 -0.55
C VAL A 98 -17.65 8.49 -1.73
N GLY A 99 -18.56 7.56 -2.01
CA GLY A 99 -19.54 7.70 -3.09
C GLY A 99 -20.45 8.90 -2.89
N SER A 100 -20.94 9.13 -1.66
CA SER A 100 -21.81 10.28 -1.36
C SER A 100 -21.10 11.62 -1.56
N HIS A 101 -19.84 11.73 -1.15
CA HIS A 101 -19.04 12.94 -1.34
C HIS A 101 -18.64 13.15 -2.79
N LEU A 102 -18.38 12.07 -3.54
CA LEU A 102 -18.09 12.14 -4.97
C LEU A 102 -19.29 12.72 -5.74
N LEU A 103 -20.48 12.16 -5.55
CA LEU A 103 -21.68 12.62 -6.25
C LEU A 103 -22.06 14.05 -5.85
N ALA A 104 -21.98 14.38 -4.56
CA ALA A 104 -22.25 15.75 -4.12
C ALA A 104 -21.22 16.75 -4.66
N THR A 105 -19.95 16.37 -4.79
CA THR A 105 -18.92 17.21 -5.43
C THR A 105 -19.26 17.46 -6.90
N LEU A 106 -19.71 16.43 -7.63
CA LEU A 106 -20.13 16.59 -9.01
C LEU A 106 -21.33 17.54 -9.14
N ASP A 107 -22.31 17.44 -8.23
CA ASP A 107 -23.49 18.30 -8.21
C ASP A 107 -23.15 19.76 -7.87
N GLU A 108 -22.34 19.97 -6.83
CA GLU A 108 -21.93 21.30 -6.37
C GLU A 108 -21.08 22.05 -7.40
N MET A 109 -20.25 21.33 -8.18
CA MET A 109 -19.33 21.96 -9.14
C MET A 109 -19.92 22.14 -10.53
N PHE A 110 -20.75 21.21 -11.00
CA PHE A 110 -21.21 21.19 -12.39
C PHE A 110 -22.73 21.25 -12.53
N SER A 111 -23.48 20.97 -11.45
CA SER A 111 -24.94 20.85 -11.45
C SER A 111 -25.45 20.07 -12.68
N PRO A 112 -24.94 18.86 -12.94
CA PRO A 112 -25.10 18.19 -14.24
C PRO A 112 -26.51 17.60 -14.45
N GLY A 113 -27.37 17.70 -13.44
CA GLY A 113 -28.72 17.12 -13.43
C GLY A 113 -28.76 15.69 -12.91
N GLN A 114 -29.95 15.26 -12.47
CA GLN A 114 -30.13 13.99 -11.77
C GLN A 114 -29.76 12.77 -12.63
N GLU A 115 -29.99 12.80 -13.94
CA GLU A 115 -29.66 11.68 -14.83
C GLU A 115 -28.16 11.37 -14.83
N VAL A 116 -27.31 12.41 -14.82
CA VAL A 116 -25.85 12.25 -14.77
C VAL A 116 -25.42 11.73 -13.40
N LEU A 117 -25.98 12.27 -12.31
CA LEU A 117 -25.66 11.83 -10.95
C LEU A 117 -26.05 10.36 -10.73
N ASP A 118 -27.22 9.94 -11.21
CA ASP A 118 -27.68 8.55 -11.13
C ASP A 118 -26.78 7.61 -11.93
N ALA A 119 -26.34 8.04 -13.12
CA ALA A 119 -25.42 7.26 -13.95
C ALA A 119 -24.05 7.07 -13.25
N TRP A 120 -23.50 8.14 -12.68
CA TRP A 120 -22.26 8.08 -11.89
C TRP A 120 -22.42 7.26 -10.61
N GLY A 121 -23.56 7.36 -9.93
CA GLY A 121 -23.85 6.58 -8.72
C GLY A 121 -23.89 5.08 -9.01
N LYS A 122 -24.55 4.67 -10.10
CA LYS A 122 -24.55 3.29 -10.58
C LYS A 122 -23.14 2.81 -10.94
N ALA A 123 -22.38 3.61 -11.69
CA ALA A 123 -21.01 3.28 -12.09
C ALA A 123 -20.08 3.11 -10.88
N TYR A 124 -20.12 4.06 -9.95
CA TYR A 124 -19.38 3.99 -8.69
C TYR A 124 -19.75 2.73 -7.90
N GLY A 125 -21.04 2.44 -7.73
CA GLY A 125 -21.51 1.27 -6.99
C GLY A 125 -21.00 -0.05 -7.57
N VAL A 126 -20.89 -0.17 -8.89
CA VAL A 126 -20.29 -1.36 -9.54
C VAL A 126 -18.81 -1.51 -9.17
N LEU A 127 -18.02 -0.43 -9.27
CA LEU A 127 -16.61 -0.46 -8.90
C LEU A 127 -16.41 -0.74 -7.40
N ALA A 128 -17.19 -0.08 -6.55
CA ALA A 128 -17.14 -0.27 -5.10
C ALA A 128 -17.38 -1.74 -4.72
N ASN A 129 -18.39 -2.38 -5.34
CA ASN A 129 -18.67 -3.79 -5.08
C ASN A 129 -17.55 -4.74 -5.53
N VAL A 130 -16.83 -4.42 -6.62
CA VAL A 130 -15.65 -5.18 -7.04
C VAL A 130 -14.55 -5.11 -5.99
N PHE A 131 -14.27 -3.92 -5.47
CA PHE A 131 -13.29 -3.75 -4.40
C PHE A 131 -13.72 -4.43 -3.10
N ILE A 132 -14.95 -4.19 -2.64
CA ILE A 132 -15.49 -4.78 -1.40
C ILE A 132 -15.41 -6.30 -1.45
N GLY A 133 -15.81 -6.91 -2.57
CA GLY A 133 -15.73 -8.36 -2.74
C GLY A 133 -14.29 -8.86 -2.66
N ARG A 134 -13.37 -8.23 -3.39
CA ARG A 134 -11.98 -8.66 -3.42
C ARG A 134 -11.26 -8.46 -2.09
N GLU A 135 -11.52 -7.33 -1.41
CA GLU A 135 -10.96 -7.03 -0.09
C GLU A 135 -11.48 -8.01 0.96
N ALA A 136 -12.77 -8.37 0.92
CA ALA A 136 -13.35 -9.39 1.79
C ALA A 136 -12.66 -10.75 1.63
N GLU A 137 -12.36 -11.16 0.39
CA GLU A 137 -11.58 -12.38 0.14
C GLU A 137 -10.17 -12.29 0.75
N ILE A 138 -9.47 -11.16 0.59
CA ILE A 138 -8.13 -10.96 1.14
C ILE A 138 -8.16 -10.98 2.69
N TYR A 139 -9.15 -10.33 3.30
CA TYR A 139 -9.35 -10.37 4.76
C TYR A 139 -9.57 -11.80 5.25
N GLN A 140 -10.46 -12.55 4.60
CA GLN A 140 -10.73 -13.94 4.94
C GLN A 140 -9.48 -14.83 4.75
N GLN A 141 -8.75 -14.66 3.64
CA GLN A 141 -7.51 -15.38 3.38
C GLN A 141 -6.48 -15.10 4.48
N ASN A 142 -6.30 -13.84 4.85
CA ASN A 142 -5.36 -13.46 5.91
C ASN A 142 -5.76 -14.00 7.27
N ALA A 143 -7.04 -13.97 7.63
CA ALA A 143 -7.54 -14.53 8.89
C ALA A 143 -7.45 -16.06 8.94
N SER A 144 -7.59 -16.74 7.79
CA SER A 144 -7.58 -18.21 7.71
C SER A 144 -6.19 -18.86 7.78
N LYS A 145 -5.12 -18.08 7.59
CA LYS A 145 -3.74 -18.57 7.70
C LYS A 145 -3.38 -18.95 9.14
N THR A 146 -2.48 -19.91 9.31
CA THR A 146 -1.82 -20.14 10.60
C THR A 146 -1.11 -18.87 11.05
N GLY A 147 -1.44 -18.37 12.25
CA GLY A 147 -0.92 -17.09 12.76
C GLY A 147 -1.51 -15.84 12.09
N GLY A 148 -2.54 -16.02 11.25
CA GLY A 148 -3.33 -15.00 10.58
C GLY A 148 -4.26 -14.23 11.53
N TRP A 149 -4.66 -13.03 11.10
CA TRP A 149 -5.63 -12.20 11.81
C TRP A 149 -6.36 -11.24 10.85
N GLU A 150 -7.51 -10.74 11.30
CA GLU A 150 -8.21 -9.60 10.68
C GLU A 150 -7.98 -8.34 11.55
N GLY A 151 -8.04 -7.15 10.94
CA GLY A 151 -7.84 -5.90 11.67
C GLY A 151 -6.37 -5.66 12.00
N THR A 152 -6.14 -5.08 13.17
CA THR A 152 -4.80 -4.83 13.69
C THR A 152 -4.48 -5.77 14.85
N ARG A 153 -3.21 -6.19 14.93
CA ARG A 153 -2.68 -7.02 16.02
C ARG A 153 -1.50 -6.32 16.67
N ALA A 154 -1.38 -6.45 17.99
CA ALA A 154 -0.33 -5.80 18.76
C ALA A 154 1.00 -6.56 18.67
N PHE A 155 2.06 -5.84 18.35
CA PHE A 155 3.42 -6.37 18.25
C PHE A 155 4.39 -5.53 19.08
N ARG A 156 5.30 -6.20 19.78
CA ARG A 156 6.36 -5.56 20.54
C ARG A 156 7.59 -5.40 19.66
N ILE A 157 8.24 -4.24 19.74
CA ILE A 157 9.59 -4.06 19.21
C ILE A 157 10.54 -4.82 20.12
N VAL A 158 11.03 -5.97 19.66
CA VAL A 158 11.97 -6.80 20.45
C VAL A 158 13.42 -6.47 20.14
N LYS A 159 13.67 -5.82 19.00
CA LYS A 159 15.01 -5.36 18.64
C LYS A 159 14.98 -4.15 17.73
N LYS A 160 15.86 -3.19 18.01
CA LYS A 160 16.11 -2.00 17.17
C LYS A 160 17.59 -1.94 16.81
N THR A 161 17.93 -2.08 15.53
CA THR A 161 19.32 -2.15 15.08
C THR A 161 19.59 -1.13 13.98
N PRO A 162 20.39 -0.08 14.24
CA PRO A 162 20.89 0.81 13.20
C PRO A 162 21.68 0.01 12.14
N ARG A 163 21.37 0.23 10.86
CA ARG A 163 22.04 -0.42 9.72
C ARG A 163 22.91 0.55 8.94
N SER A 164 22.51 1.82 8.90
CA SER A 164 23.28 2.93 8.35
C SER A 164 22.90 4.23 9.05
N GLN A 165 23.45 5.36 8.61
CA GLN A 165 23.07 6.68 9.13
C GLN A 165 21.58 7.01 8.90
N LEU A 166 20.95 6.41 7.89
CA LEU A 166 19.57 6.68 7.51
C LEU A 166 18.63 5.49 7.72
N ILE A 167 19.13 4.27 7.90
CA ILE A 167 18.29 3.07 7.95
C ILE A 167 18.44 2.36 9.29
N THR A 168 17.31 2.04 9.91
CA THR A 168 17.22 1.25 11.14
C THR A 168 16.27 0.08 10.91
N SER A 169 16.68 -1.13 11.32
CA SER A 169 15.81 -2.31 11.27
C SER A 169 15.11 -2.53 12.61
N PHE A 170 13.87 -2.99 12.54
CA PHE A 170 13.03 -3.32 13.69
C PHE A 170 12.58 -4.76 13.59
N GLU A 171 12.79 -5.54 14.64
CA GLU A 171 12.24 -6.88 14.79
C GLU A 171 11.01 -6.80 15.69
N LEU A 172 9.93 -7.43 15.24
CA LEU A 172 8.58 -7.29 15.80
C LEU A 172 8.05 -8.69 16.13
N GLU A 173 7.65 -8.91 17.38
CA GLU A 173 7.03 -10.17 17.83
C GLU A 173 5.63 -9.89 18.40
N PRO A 174 4.66 -10.79 18.19
CA PRO A 174 3.29 -10.57 18.63
C PRO A 174 3.22 -10.60 20.16
N VAL A 175 2.49 -9.65 20.75
CA VAL A 175 2.38 -9.52 22.22
C VAL A 175 1.70 -10.72 22.86
N ASP A 176 0.79 -11.37 22.13
CA ASP A 176 0.04 -12.55 22.57
C ASP A 176 0.85 -13.86 22.53
N GLY A 177 2.09 -13.83 22.00
CA GLY A 177 2.97 -15.00 21.87
C GLY A 177 2.50 -16.08 20.88
N GLN A 178 1.42 -15.84 20.12
CA GLN A 178 0.91 -16.78 19.12
C GLN A 178 1.71 -16.67 17.81
N PRO A 179 1.71 -17.70 16.93
CA PRO A 179 2.38 -17.63 15.64
C PRO A 179 1.97 -16.42 14.79
N VAL A 180 2.80 -16.08 13.81
CA VAL A 180 2.51 -15.01 12.83
C VAL A 180 2.29 -15.59 11.43
N ALA A 181 1.45 -14.92 10.65
CA ALA A 181 1.13 -15.32 9.28
C ALA A 181 2.37 -15.34 8.38
N ASP A 182 2.47 -16.37 7.56
CA ASP A 182 3.45 -16.46 6.47
C ASP A 182 3.17 -15.42 5.36
N TYR A 183 4.19 -15.12 4.56
CA TYR A 183 4.16 -14.11 3.51
C TYR A 183 5.12 -14.43 2.37
N GLN A 184 4.89 -13.80 1.22
CA GLN A 184 5.73 -13.95 0.05
C GLN A 184 6.82 -12.86 0.02
N PRO A 185 8.07 -13.17 -0.39
CA PRO A 185 9.14 -12.18 -0.52
C PRO A 185 8.75 -11.06 -1.49
N GLY A 186 8.71 -9.82 -1.01
CA GLY A 186 8.22 -8.64 -1.73
C GLY A 186 6.98 -7.99 -1.09
N GLN A 187 6.23 -8.75 -0.28
CA GLN A 187 5.10 -8.22 0.47
C GLN A 187 5.52 -7.27 1.60
N TYR A 188 4.54 -6.51 2.10
CA TYR A 188 4.73 -5.50 3.13
C TYR A 188 3.75 -5.68 4.30
N LEU A 189 4.08 -5.04 5.41
CA LEU A 189 3.19 -4.83 6.55
C LEU A 189 2.76 -3.37 6.61
N ALA A 190 1.53 -3.10 7.03
CA ALA A 190 1.16 -1.75 7.48
C ALA A 190 1.31 -1.63 8.99
N ILE A 191 2.07 -0.63 9.43
CA ILE A 191 2.17 -0.21 10.82
C ILE A 191 1.19 0.92 11.09
N TRP A 192 0.40 0.78 12.15
CA TRP A 192 -0.60 1.72 12.63
C TRP A 192 -0.07 2.35 13.92
N LEU A 193 0.07 3.68 13.92
CA LEU A 193 0.71 4.43 15.00
C LEU A 193 -0.07 5.68 15.36
N LYS A 194 -0.36 5.84 16.64
CA LYS A 194 -0.86 7.10 17.23
C LYS A 194 -0.12 7.41 18.54
N PRO A 195 1.20 7.64 18.49
CA PRO A 195 1.95 8.04 19.67
C PRO A 195 1.50 9.43 20.16
N GLU A 196 1.82 9.74 21.40
CA GLU A 196 1.54 11.06 21.98
C GLU A 196 2.16 12.18 21.12
N GLY A 197 1.39 13.22 20.84
CA GLY A 197 1.77 14.34 19.98
C GLY A 197 1.42 14.17 18.50
N PHE A 198 0.93 13.01 18.06
CA PHE A 198 0.34 12.89 16.72
C PHE A 198 -1.13 13.35 16.76
N GLU A 199 -1.48 14.29 15.88
CA GLU A 199 -2.86 14.80 15.76
C GLU A 199 -3.84 13.68 15.37
N TYR A 200 -3.44 12.85 14.41
CA TYR A 200 -4.19 11.70 13.92
C TYR A 200 -3.31 10.45 13.91
N GLN A 201 -3.95 9.29 13.91
CA GLN A 201 -3.29 8.03 13.63
C GLN A 201 -2.70 8.03 12.21
N GLU A 202 -1.49 7.52 12.10
CA GLU A 202 -0.77 7.40 10.84
C GLU A 202 -0.52 5.93 10.50
N ILE A 203 -0.77 5.57 9.24
CA ILE A 203 -0.58 4.22 8.72
C ILE A 203 0.51 4.26 7.65
N ARG A 204 1.55 3.42 7.78
CA ARG A 204 2.64 3.33 6.79
C ARG A 204 2.95 1.89 6.45
N GLN A 205 3.27 1.66 5.18
CA GLN A 205 3.62 0.35 4.65
C GLN A 205 5.14 0.19 4.64
N TYR A 206 5.64 -0.93 5.15
CA TYR A 206 7.06 -1.28 5.15
C TYR A 206 7.24 -2.72 4.65
N SER A 207 8.11 -2.91 3.66
CA SER A 207 8.43 -4.23 3.12
C SER A 207 9.02 -5.14 4.19
N LEU A 208 8.66 -6.43 4.11
CA LEU A 208 9.26 -7.47 4.93
C LEU A 208 10.64 -7.82 4.38
N THR A 209 11.63 -7.84 5.27
CA THR A 209 13.06 -7.84 4.88
C THR A 209 13.78 -9.16 5.17
N ARG A 210 13.04 -10.22 5.50
CA ARG A 210 13.61 -11.54 5.76
C ARG A 210 12.66 -12.62 5.25
N LYS A 211 13.13 -13.87 5.23
CA LYS A 211 12.27 -15.03 5.06
C LYS A 211 11.35 -15.18 6.28
N ALA A 212 10.10 -15.58 6.04
CA ALA A 212 9.17 -15.91 7.10
C ALA A 212 9.67 -17.07 7.98
N ASP A 213 9.44 -16.95 9.28
CA ASP A 213 9.84 -17.95 10.28
C ASP A 213 8.70 -18.36 11.23
N GLY A 214 7.50 -17.81 11.01
CA GLY A 214 6.31 -18.04 11.84
C GLY A 214 6.36 -17.44 13.24
N LYS A 215 7.39 -16.68 13.61
CA LYS A 215 7.57 -16.11 14.96
C LYS A 215 7.41 -14.60 15.02
N GLY A 216 7.89 -13.89 14.00
CA GLY A 216 7.86 -12.44 13.99
C GLY A 216 8.19 -11.83 12.63
N TYR A 217 8.26 -10.52 12.58
CA TYR A 217 8.53 -9.77 11.35
C TYR A 217 9.76 -8.88 11.49
N ARG A 218 10.39 -8.58 10.36
CA ARG A 218 11.49 -7.61 10.31
C ARG A 218 11.24 -6.59 9.21
N ILE A 219 11.23 -5.33 9.59
CA ILE A 219 11.18 -4.20 8.67
C ILE A 219 12.48 -3.39 8.74
N ALA A 220 12.79 -2.67 7.69
CA ALA A 220 13.87 -1.68 7.69
C ALA A 220 13.32 -0.34 7.22
N VAL A 221 13.51 0.68 8.06
CA VAL A 221 12.89 1.99 7.89
C VAL A 221 13.98 2.99 7.58
N LYS A 222 13.86 3.64 6.41
CA LYS A 222 14.66 4.83 6.11
C LYS A 222 14.07 6.04 6.80
N ARG A 223 14.90 6.84 7.45
CA ARG A 223 14.54 8.15 7.97
C ARG A 223 14.36 9.10 6.79
N GLU A 224 13.15 9.62 6.64
CA GLU A 224 12.83 10.64 5.65
C GLU A 224 12.79 11.99 6.34
N GLU A 225 13.39 13.01 5.71
CA GLU A 225 13.32 14.38 6.20
C GLU A 225 11.86 14.86 6.17
N GLY A 226 11.39 15.42 7.28
CA GLY A 226 9.96 15.78 7.47
C GLY A 226 9.01 14.59 7.63
N GLY A 227 9.49 13.34 7.56
CA GLY A 227 8.67 12.14 7.71
C GLY A 227 8.27 11.90 9.17
N GLN A 228 6.99 12.04 9.48
CA GLN A 228 6.46 11.92 10.86
C GLN A 228 6.69 10.52 11.46
N VAL A 229 6.22 9.47 10.79
CA VAL A 229 6.32 8.07 11.25
C VAL A 229 7.77 7.57 11.25
N SER A 230 8.51 7.83 10.17
CA SER A 230 9.91 7.38 10.07
C SER A 230 10.79 8.06 11.12
N SER A 231 10.60 9.36 11.36
CA SER A 231 11.31 10.07 12.43
C SER A 231 10.94 9.57 13.81
N TRP A 232 9.66 9.26 14.06
CA TRP A 232 9.23 8.69 15.35
C TRP A 232 9.85 7.31 15.61
N LEU A 233 9.82 6.41 14.62
CA LEU A 233 10.46 5.09 14.73
C LEU A 233 11.96 5.19 15.01
N HIS A 234 12.65 6.13 14.38
CA HIS A 234 14.09 6.34 14.60
C HIS A 234 14.41 6.98 15.95
N ASN A 235 13.67 8.00 16.37
CA ASN A 235 14.08 8.84 17.51
C ASN A 235 13.40 8.47 18.83
N HIS A 236 12.16 7.96 18.80
CA HIS A 236 11.34 7.77 20.00
C HIS A 236 11.01 6.30 20.27
N ALA A 237 10.76 5.50 19.24
CA ALA A 237 10.44 4.10 19.43
C ALA A 237 11.64 3.34 20.02
N SER A 238 11.39 2.56 21.07
CA SER A 238 12.36 1.79 21.83
C SER A 238 12.01 0.31 21.85
N GLU A 239 12.99 -0.53 22.16
CA GLU A 239 12.70 -1.94 22.46
C GLU A 239 11.78 -2.03 23.68
N GLY A 240 10.75 -2.86 23.58
CA GLY A 240 9.66 -2.95 24.57
C GLY A 240 8.39 -2.22 24.16
N ASP A 241 8.46 -1.21 23.28
CA ASP A 241 7.28 -0.49 22.80
C ASP A 241 6.36 -1.39 21.97
N VAL A 242 5.06 -1.09 22.02
CA VAL A 242 4.03 -1.84 21.28
C VAL A 242 3.51 -1.01 20.12
N VAL A 243 3.41 -1.63 18.95
CA VAL A 243 2.87 -1.08 17.71
C VAL A 243 1.80 -2.00 17.16
N TYR A 244 0.90 -1.48 16.33
CA TYR A 244 -0.20 -2.25 15.76
C TYR A 244 0.08 -2.55 14.29
N LEU A 245 -0.07 -3.80 13.88
CA LEU A 245 0.20 -4.26 12.52
C LEU A 245 -1.06 -4.80 11.86
N ALA A 246 -1.29 -4.42 10.61
CA ALA A 246 -2.16 -5.19 9.72
C ALA A 246 -1.39 -6.40 9.17
N ALA A 247 -2.12 -7.45 8.76
CA ALA A 247 -1.53 -8.65 8.18
C ALA A 247 -0.71 -8.35 6.90
N PRO A 248 0.28 -9.20 6.54
CA PRO A 248 1.04 -9.04 5.31
C PRO A 248 0.15 -8.93 4.07
N ALA A 249 0.44 -7.96 3.21
CA ALA A 249 -0.30 -7.69 1.98
C ALA A 249 0.66 -7.31 0.84
N GLY A 250 0.13 -7.29 -0.38
CA GLY A 250 0.85 -6.87 -1.59
C GLY A 250 0.79 -7.90 -2.72
N ASP A 251 0.68 -7.38 -3.94
CA ASP A 251 0.67 -8.11 -5.21
C ASP A 251 2.06 -8.21 -5.86
N PHE A 252 3.04 -7.47 -5.35
CA PHE A 252 4.43 -7.55 -5.78
C PHE A 252 5.19 -8.56 -4.94
N PHE A 253 5.51 -9.70 -5.52
CA PHE A 253 6.32 -10.74 -4.89
C PHE A 253 7.03 -11.61 -5.92
N LEU A 254 8.12 -12.24 -5.51
CA LEU A 254 8.84 -13.16 -6.38
C LEU A 254 8.06 -14.47 -6.53
N ASN A 255 7.61 -14.75 -7.76
CA ASN A 255 6.89 -15.98 -8.10
C ASN A 255 7.54 -16.66 -9.32
N VAL A 256 8.67 -17.32 -9.10
CA VAL A 256 9.41 -18.04 -10.13
C VAL A 256 9.79 -19.45 -9.67
N LYS A 257 10.13 -20.32 -10.62
CA LYS A 257 10.67 -21.64 -10.29
C LYS A 257 12.08 -21.48 -9.71
N PRO A 258 12.54 -22.37 -8.81
CA PRO A 258 13.83 -22.21 -8.12
C PRO A 258 15.06 -22.08 -9.02
N GLN A 259 15.00 -22.58 -10.26
CA GLN A 259 16.12 -22.57 -11.21
C GLN A 259 16.04 -21.41 -12.22
N THR A 260 14.99 -20.58 -12.15
CA THR A 260 14.86 -19.41 -13.03
C THR A 260 15.83 -18.33 -12.57
N PRO A 261 16.78 -17.86 -13.41
CA PRO A 261 17.63 -16.74 -13.05
C PRO A 261 16.79 -15.49 -12.80
N VAL A 262 17.05 -14.79 -11.69
CA VAL A 262 16.35 -13.57 -11.30
C VAL A 262 17.35 -12.42 -11.25
N THR A 263 16.96 -11.28 -11.80
CA THR A 263 17.70 -10.02 -11.62
C THR A 263 16.87 -9.11 -10.73
N LEU A 264 17.44 -8.73 -9.60
CA LEU A 264 16.83 -7.79 -8.66
C LEU A 264 17.49 -6.42 -8.83
N LEU A 265 16.70 -5.41 -9.15
CA LEU A 265 17.17 -4.04 -9.39
C LEU A 265 16.58 -3.13 -8.31
N SER A 266 17.42 -2.62 -7.42
CA SER A 266 17.02 -1.66 -6.40
C SER A 266 17.94 -0.44 -6.33
N GLY A 267 17.34 0.69 -5.95
CA GLY A 267 18.03 1.91 -5.58
C GLY A 267 17.60 2.39 -4.19
N GLY A 268 18.57 2.71 -3.33
CA GLY A 268 18.30 3.23 -1.98
C GLY A 268 17.61 2.20 -1.07
N VAL A 269 16.50 2.60 -0.42
CA VAL A 269 15.73 1.76 0.52
C VAL A 269 14.98 0.60 -0.18
N GLY A 270 14.83 0.65 -1.51
CA GLY A 270 14.17 -0.40 -2.29
C GLY A 270 14.84 -1.79 -2.17
N GLN A 271 16.12 -1.83 -1.74
CA GLN A 271 16.85 -3.07 -1.45
C GLN A 271 16.16 -3.95 -0.39
N ASN A 272 15.29 -3.37 0.44
CA ASN A 272 14.59 -4.07 1.50
C ASN A 272 13.62 -5.15 0.99
N ALA A 273 13.02 -4.98 -0.18
CA ALA A 273 12.17 -5.99 -0.81
C ALA A 273 13.00 -7.09 -1.51
N ASP A 274 14.14 -6.71 -2.08
CA ASP A 274 15.01 -7.59 -2.87
C ASP A 274 15.87 -8.52 -1.99
N ALA A 275 16.37 -8.03 -0.85
CA ALA A 275 17.28 -8.78 0.01
C ALA A 275 16.58 -9.88 0.86
N GLY A 276 15.25 -9.90 0.88
CA GLY A 276 14.46 -10.91 1.60
C GLY A 276 14.67 -12.34 1.11
N ASP A 277 15.26 -12.50 -0.08
CA ASP A 277 15.41 -13.79 -0.78
C ASP A 277 16.86 -14.25 -1.01
N ALA A 278 17.87 -13.56 -0.46
CA ALA A 278 19.26 -13.99 -0.58
C ALA A 278 19.61 -15.11 0.42
N GLY A 279 18.91 -16.25 0.31
CA GLY A 279 19.41 -17.56 0.75
C GLY A 279 20.52 -18.11 -0.17
N CYS A 280 20.89 -17.37 -1.21
CA CYS A 280 22.11 -17.57 -1.98
C CYS A 280 23.17 -16.57 -1.51
N ALA A 281 24.33 -17.08 -1.10
CA ALA A 281 25.51 -16.28 -0.78
C ALA A 281 25.92 -15.43 -2.01
N GLY A 282 25.50 -14.17 -2.04
CA GLY A 282 25.95 -13.16 -2.99
C GLY A 282 26.75 -12.09 -2.26
N GLU A 283 28.05 -12.05 -2.50
CA GLU A 283 28.95 -10.99 -2.00
C GLU A 283 28.44 -9.61 -2.45
N GLU A 284 28.28 -8.68 -1.50
CA GLU A 284 28.06 -7.26 -1.74
C GLU A 284 29.21 -6.70 -2.61
N ARG A 285 28.87 -6.08 -3.75
CA ARG A 285 29.75 -5.11 -4.41
C ARG A 285 29.02 -3.79 -4.53
N SER A 286 29.48 -2.82 -3.75
CA SER A 286 29.12 -1.42 -3.91
C SER A 286 29.80 -0.81 -5.13
N SER A 287 29.02 -0.09 -5.93
CA SER A 287 29.41 0.87 -6.98
C SER A 287 29.97 0.31 -8.30
N GLY A 288 29.38 0.80 -9.41
CA GLY A 288 29.88 0.65 -10.78
C GLY A 288 29.00 -0.24 -11.64
N SER A 289 28.38 0.35 -12.66
CA SER A 289 27.75 -0.37 -13.78
C SER A 289 28.67 -1.47 -14.31
N GLY A 290 28.25 -2.73 -14.20
CA GLY A 290 29.01 -3.87 -14.69
C GLY A 290 28.12 -5.08 -14.92
N GLU A 291 28.04 -5.52 -16.18
CA GLU A 291 27.49 -6.81 -16.59
C GLU A 291 28.27 -7.98 -15.94
N LEU A 292 27.57 -9.04 -15.52
CA LEU A 292 28.20 -10.26 -15.02
C LEU A 292 27.88 -11.45 -15.95
N VAL A 293 28.94 -12.01 -16.54
CA VAL A 293 28.96 -13.22 -17.38
C VAL A 293 29.20 -14.45 -16.50
N PRO A 294 28.56 -15.62 -16.76
CA PRO A 294 28.69 -16.78 -15.89
C PRO A 294 30.01 -17.52 -16.11
N CYS A 295 30.75 -17.78 -15.04
CA CYS A 295 31.84 -18.76 -15.06
C CYS A 295 31.56 -19.84 -14.00
N GLY A 296 31.39 -21.07 -14.48
CA GLY A 296 30.95 -22.21 -13.68
C GLY A 296 31.98 -22.65 -12.63
N GLY A 297 31.44 -23.09 -11.50
CA GLY A 297 31.96 -24.20 -10.69
C GLY A 297 33.43 -24.15 -10.26
N LYS A 298 33.71 -23.46 -9.14
CA LYS A 298 34.57 -23.85 -7.99
C LYS A 298 35.29 -22.64 -7.39
N TRP A 299 35.23 -22.55 -6.06
CA TRP A 299 35.88 -21.55 -5.22
C TRP A 299 37.41 -21.55 -5.35
N ARG A 300 38.04 -20.39 -5.56
CA ARG A 300 39.37 -20.02 -5.01
C ARG A 300 39.52 -18.50 -4.87
N ARG A 301 40.02 -18.05 -3.71
CA ARG A 301 40.59 -16.71 -3.48
C ARG A 301 41.84 -16.51 -4.35
N SER A 302 41.99 -15.37 -5.01
CA SER A 302 43.32 -14.81 -5.31
C SER A 302 43.34 -13.31 -5.04
N ARG A 303 44.46 -12.88 -4.45
CA ARG A 303 44.80 -11.52 -4.07
C ARG A 303 45.34 -10.75 -5.29
N LEU A 304 45.12 -9.44 -5.28
CA LEU A 304 45.96 -8.35 -5.82
C LEU A 304 46.26 -8.33 -7.34
N CYS A 305 45.94 -7.22 -8.01
CA CYS A 305 46.91 -6.15 -8.31
C CYS A 305 46.35 -5.07 -9.27
N ARG A 306 46.53 -3.81 -8.85
CA ARG A 306 46.36 -2.50 -9.51
C ARG A 306 44.95 -2.02 -9.81
#